data_AF-A0A9X6VFN7-F1
#
_entry.id   AF-A0A9X6VFN7-F1
#
_cell.length_a   1.000
_cell.length_b   1.000
_cell.length_c   1.000
_cell.angle_alpha   90.00
_cell.angle_beta   90.00
_cell.angle_gamma   90.00
#
_symmetry.space_group_name_H-M   'P 1'
#
loop_
_entity.id
_entity.type
_entity.pdbx_description
1 polymer ?
#
loop_
_entity_poly.entity_id
_entity_poly.type
_entity_poly.pdbx_seq_one_letter_code
_entity_poly.pdbx_strand_id
1 'polypeptide(L)' 'MFHTDRLQIRKYTMDDLQFYASLWGNEKVMRYIGNGTLKTYIQCKKSLEEWVIVNVKI' A
#
# COMPACT_ATOMS: atom_id res chain seq x y z
N MET A 1 -0.39 -0.14 -16.88
CA MET A 1 -0.96 -1.37 -16.28
C MET A 1 -0.23 -2.54 -16.92
N PHE A 2 0.35 -3.43 -16.12
CA PHE A 2 1.17 -4.55 -16.58
C PHE A 2 0.41 -5.86 -16.34
N HIS A 3 0.58 -6.84 -17.23
CA HIS A 3 -0.18 -8.09 -17.20
C HIS A 3 0.75 -9.29 -17.25
N THR A 4 0.33 -10.35 -16.55
CA THR A 4 0.85 -11.71 -16.68
C THR A 4 -0.33 -12.62 -17.03
N ASP A 5 -0.08 -13.91 -17.28
CA ASP A 5 -1.13 -14.87 -17.63
C ASP A 5 -2.25 -14.97 -16.59
N ARG A 6 -1.98 -14.63 -15.31
CA ARG A 6 -2.95 -14.77 -14.21
C ARG A 6 -3.20 -13.50 -13.40
N LEU A 7 -2.39 -12.45 -13.56
CA LEU A 7 -2.43 -11.26 -12.71
C LEU A 7 -2.39 -9.97 -13.51
N GLN A 8 -3.18 -8.99 -13.06
CA GLN A 8 -3.12 -7.60 -13.48
C GLN A 8 -2.42 -6.77 -12.40
N ILE A 9 -1.37 -6.05 -12.79
CA ILE A 9 -0.58 -5.20 -11.90
C ILE A 9 -0.83 -3.75 -12.29
N ARG A 10 -1.37 -2.98 -11.36
CA ARG A 10 -1.64 -1.55 -11.52
C ARG A 10 -0.98 -0.73 -10.42
N LYS A 11 -0.84 0.57 -10.68
CA LYS A 11 -0.46 1.52 -9.64
C LYS A 11 -1.55 1.56 -8.56
N TYR A 12 -1.14 1.86 -7.34
CA TYR A 12 -2.08 2.07 -6.24
C TYR A 12 -3.02 3.24 -6.54
N THR A 13 -4.26 3.12 -6.07
CA THR A 13 -5.22 4.21 -5.98
C THR A 13 -5.67 4.35 -4.53
N MET A 14 -6.41 5.42 -4.22
CA MET A 14 -6.94 5.61 -2.86
C MET A 14 -8.00 4.56 -2.47
N ASP A 15 -8.60 3.88 -3.44
CA ASP A 15 -9.55 2.78 -3.19
C ASP A 15 -8.87 1.59 -2.52
N ASP A 16 -7.55 1.46 -2.67
CA ASP A 16 -6.75 0.40 -2.06
C ASP A 16 -6.48 0.63 -0.57
N LEU A 17 -6.85 1.79 0.00
CA LEU A 17 -6.46 2.18 1.35
C LEU A 17 -6.86 1.16 2.42
N GLN A 18 -8.07 0.59 2.32
CA GLN A 18 -8.54 -0.40 3.29
C GLN A 18 -7.67 -1.66 3.27
N PHE A 19 -7.41 -2.21 2.07
CA PHE A 19 -6.55 -3.38 1.92
C PHE A 19 -5.12 -3.07 2.37
N TYR A 20 -4.57 -1.94 1.92
CA TYR A 20 -3.23 -1.48 2.30
C TYR A 20 -3.10 -1.35 3.84
N ALA A 21 -4.02 -0.66 4.51
CA ALA A 21 -3.98 -0.49 5.96
C ALA A 21 -4.11 -1.82 6.71
N SER A 22 -4.89 -2.76 6.20
CA SER A 22 -5.06 -4.09 6.81
C SER A 22 -3.75 -4.88 6.87
N LEU A 23 -2.86 -4.70 5.88
CA LEU A 23 -1.55 -5.35 5.86
C LEU A 23 -0.56 -4.67 6.82
N TRP A 24 -0.50 -3.34 6.77
CA TRP A 24 0.43 -2.55 7.58
C TRP A 24 0.09 -2.52 9.08
N GLY A 25 -1.16 -2.82 9.45
CA GLY A 25 -1.58 -3.00 10.84
C GLY A 25 -1.42 -4.45 11.35
N ASN A 26 -1.00 -5.39 10.51
CA ASN A 26 -0.93 -6.81 10.87
C ASN A 26 0.48 -7.24 11.24
N GLU A 27 0.71 -7.58 12.52
CA GLU A 27 2.00 -8.05 13.03
C GLU A 27 2.55 -9.28 12.30
N LYS A 28 1.68 -10.22 11.91
CA LYS A 28 2.09 -11.43 11.19
C LYS A 28 2.62 -11.13 9.80
N VAL A 29 2.17 -10.02 9.19
CA VAL A 29 2.66 -9.53 7.91
C VAL A 29 3.91 -8.69 8.12
N MET A 30 3.82 -7.69 9.00
CA MET A 30 4.87 -6.68 9.19
C MET A 30 6.17 -7.23 9.76
N ARG A 31 6.16 -8.37 10.47
CA ARG A 31 7.40 -9.06 10.86
C ARG A 31 8.34 -9.39 9.69
N TYR A 32 7.83 -9.42 8.46
CA TYR A 32 8.62 -9.67 7.24
C TYR A 32 8.93 -8.40 6.43
N ILE A 33 8.39 -7.24 6.82
CA ILE A 33 8.48 -6.00 6.06
C ILE A 33 9.09 -4.90 6.95
N GLY A 34 10.25 -4.38 6.55
CA GLY A 34 10.97 -3.37 7.34
C GLY A 34 11.41 -3.90 8.71
N ASN A 35 11.35 -3.06 9.74
CA ASN A 35 11.74 -3.41 11.13
C ASN A 35 10.55 -3.91 11.98
N GLY A 36 9.49 -4.42 11.36
CA GLY A 36 8.30 -4.89 12.09
C GLY A 36 7.37 -3.78 12.60
N THR A 37 7.63 -2.53 12.26
CA THR A 37 6.83 -1.38 12.73
C THR A 37 5.44 -1.37 12.11
N LEU A 38 4.41 -1.45 12.95
CA LEU A 38 3.03 -1.29 12.53
C LEU A 38 2.70 0.17 12.19
N LYS A 39 1.71 0.37 11.32
CA LYS A 39 1.13 1.68 11.04
C LYS A 39 -0.34 1.72 11.40
N THR A 40 -0.78 2.86 11.92
CA THR A 40 -2.20 3.15 12.09
C THR A 40 -2.85 3.47 10.75
N TYR A 41 -4.18 3.37 10.68
CA TYR A 41 -4.95 3.73 9.48
C TYR A 41 -4.63 5.15 8.96
N ILE A 42 -4.48 6.13 9.86
CA ILE A 42 -4.16 7.52 9.51
C ILE A 42 -2.75 7.62 8.89
N GLN A 43 -1.77 6.94 9.47
CA GLN A 43 -0.41 6.88 8.92
C GLN A 43 -0.39 6.21 7.54
N CYS A 44 -1.17 5.15 7.37
CA CYS A 44 -1.34 4.48 6.08
C CYS A 44 -1.98 5.40 5.03
N LYS A 45 -3.02 6.15 5.40
CA LYS A 45 -3.69 7.11 4.51
C LYS A 45 -2.70 8.15 3.99
N LYS A 46 -1.98 8.81 4.90
CA LYS A 46 -0.97 9.82 4.53
C LYS A 46 0.10 9.25 3.61
N SER A 47 0.65 8.07 3.94
CA SER A 47 1.68 7.42 3.12
C SER A 47 1.15 7.05 1.72
N LEU A 48 -0.07 6.50 1.63
CA LEU A 48 -0.67 6.13 0.35
C LEU A 48 -0.97 7.37 -0.50
N GLU A 49 -1.46 8.46 0.10
CA GLU A 49 -1.67 9.73 -0.59
C GLU A 49 -0.37 10.25 -1.21
N GLU A 50 0.75 10.22 -0.47
CA GLU A 50 2.08 10.60 -0.99
C GLU A 50 2.47 9.72 -2.19
N TRP A 51 2.30 8.40 -2.11
CA TRP A 51 2.58 7.48 -3.22
C TRP A 51 1.68 7.72 -4.44
N VAL A 52 0.40 7.98 -4.24
CA VAL A 52 -0.56 8.25 -5.32
C VAL A 52 -0.24 9.59 -5.98
N ILE A 53 0.03 10.64 -5.20
CA ILE A 53 0.33 12.00 -5.71
C ILE A 53 1.65 12.02 -6.49
N VAL A 54 2.70 11.34 -6.00
CA VAL A 54 3.96 11.22 -6.74
C VAL A 54 3.74 10.56 -8.11
N ASN A 55 2.78 9.65 -8.21
CA ASN A 55 2.44 8.98 -9.48
C ASN A 55 1.63 9.83 -10.47
N VAL A 56 1.16 11.03 -10.09
CA VAL A 56 0.41 11.97 -10.94
C VAL A 56 1.32 12.98 -11.66
N LYS A 57 2.58 13.14 -11.21
CA LYS A 57 3.52 14.16 -11.74
C LYS A 57 4.48 13.67 -12.84
N ILE A 58 4.09 12.69 -13.66
CA ILE A 58 4.91 12.22 -14.81
C ILE A 58 4.11 12.35 -16.10
#